data_AF-A0A950Q5Q9-F1
#
_entry.id   AF-A0A950Q5Q9-F1
#
_cell.length_a   1.000
_cell.length_b   1.000
_cell.length_c   1.000
_cell.angle_alpha   90.00
_cell.angle_beta   90.00
_cell.angle_gamma   90.00
#
_symmetry.space_group_name_H-M   'P 1'
#
loop_
_entity.id
_entity.type
_entity.pdbx_description
1 polymer ?
#
loop_
_entity_poly.entity_id
_entity_poly.type
_entity_poly.pdbx_seq_one_letter_code
_entity_poly.pdbx_strand_id
1 'polypeptide(L)'
;TKTSPLDYFYFGSFGNNYVDVREVKRYREYDSLPGFDIDEISARSFVKSVAELNLPPIRFADIGTPYVYLSSIRSAAFGGVLEADPGMTTARTLETVGFQVDFNFTVAVHLPMTFSVGYAHGFGDGIGGGHEEIMASLKIL
;
A
#
# COMPACT_ATOMS: atom_id res chain seq x y z
N THR A 1 -29.64 13.34 -15.79
CA THR A 1 -28.98 13.84 -14.56
C THR A 1 -27.56 14.23 -14.92
N LYS A 2 -27.12 15.45 -14.59
CA LYS A 2 -25.76 15.91 -14.91
C LYS A 2 -24.76 15.15 -14.02
N THR A 3 -23.85 14.43 -14.65
CA THR A 3 -22.78 13.66 -14.00
C THR A 3 -21.72 14.65 -13.51
N SER A 4 -21.70 14.95 -12.21
CA SER A 4 -20.61 15.74 -11.60
C SER A 4 -19.39 14.84 -11.40
N PRO A 5 -18.17 15.27 -11.79
CA PRO A 5 -16.94 14.55 -11.49
C PRO A 5 -16.56 14.59 -9.99
N LEU A 6 -17.18 15.46 -9.19
CA LEU A 6 -16.93 15.59 -7.75
C LEU A 6 -17.60 14.50 -6.90
N ASP A 7 -18.43 13.64 -7.50
CA ASP A 7 -19.15 12.58 -6.79
C ASP A 7 -18.42 11.22 -6.81
N TYR A 8 -17.17 11.18 -7.27
CA TYR A 8 -16.40 9.95 -7.44
C TYR A 8 -15.32 9.81 -6.37
N PHE A 9 -15.17 8.59 -5.87
CA PHE A 9 -13.99 8.11 -5.19
C PHE A 9 -13.01 7.57 -6.22
N TYR A 10 -11.73 7.82 -5.97
CA TYR A 10 -10.63 7.37 -6.82
C TYR A 10 -9.76 6.43 -5.99
N PHE A 11 -9.37 5.31 -6.59
CA PHE A 11 -8.54 4.29 -5.98
C PHE A 11 -7.39 3.88 -6.89
N GLY A 12 -6.38 3.33 -6.24
CA GLY A 12 -5.24 2.71 -6.89
C GLY A 12 -3.96 2.99 -6.11
N SER A 13 -2.87 2.39 -6.58
CA SER A 13 -1.51 2.56 -6.10
C SER A 13 -1.26 2.27 -4.60
N PHE A 14 -0.01 2.02 -4.23
CA PHE A 14 0.48 2.21 -2.86
C PHE A 14 0.55 3.71 -2.48
N GLY A 15 0.58 4.58 -3.49
CA GLY A 15 0.74 6.03 -3.36
C GLY A 15 2.19 6.49 -3.17
N ASN A 16 3.18 5.73 -3.63
CA ASN A 16 4.63 5.92 -3.42
C ASN A 16 5.11 7.37 -3.18
N ASN A 17 5.85 7.58 -2.09
CA ASN A 17 6.58 8.81 -1.80
C ASN A 17 8.03 8.46 -1.40
N TYR A 18 9.01 9.17 -1.97
CA TYR A 18 10.44 8.86 -1.78
C TYR A 18 10.94 9.16 -0.36
N VAL A 19 10.39 10.21 0.27
CA VAL A 19 10.59 10.57 1.68
C VAL A 19 9.26 11.05 2.23
N ASP A 20 8.78 10.46 3.32
CA ASP A 20 7.44 10.75 3.84
C ASP A 20 7.34 10.62 5.37
N VAL A 21 6.34 11.29 5.97
CA VAL A 21 5.93 11.16 7.37
C VAL A 21 4.66 10.31 7.55
N ARG A 22 4.00 9.94 6.44
CA ARG A 22 2.75 9.17 6.40
C ARG A 22 2.88 7.75 6.98
N GLU A 23 1.76 7.05 7.09
CA GLU A 23 1.76 5.65 7.52
C GLU A 23 2.53 4.76 6.55
N VAL A 24 3.21 3.77 7.11
CA VAL A 24 4.07 2.85 6.35
C VAL A 24 3.23 1.84 5.55
N LYS A 25 2.08 1.41 6.09
CA LYS A 25 1.23 0.35 5.52
C LYS A 25 0.05 0.94 4.74
N ARG A 26 0.35 1.61 3.64
CA ARG A 26 -0.61 2.43 2.90
C ARG A 26 -1.72 1.66 2.20
N TYR A 27 -1.52 0.36 1.94
CA TYR A 27 -2.58 -0.54 1.46
C TYR A 27 -3.82 -0.60 2.39
N ARG A 28 -3.72 -0.08 3.62
CA ARG A 28 -4.84 0.07 4.56
C ARG A 28 -5.66 1.35 4.33
N GLU A 29 -5.11 2.37 3.68
CA GLU A 29 -5.82 3.61 3.35
C GLU A 29 -7.02 3.28 2.47
N TYR A 30 -8.14 3.99 2.63
CA TYR A 30 -9.39 3.59 1.97
C TYR A 30 -9.29 3.67 0.44
N ASP A 31 -8.58 4.66 -0.08
CA ASP A 31 -8.31 4.97 -1.49
C ASP A 31 -7.18 4.11 -2.10
N SER A 32 -6.35 3.44 -1.31
CA SER A 32 -5.25 2.63 -1.86
C SER A 32 -5.73 1.26 -2.39
N LEU A 33 -5.43 0.91 -3.64
CA LEU A 33 -5.55 -0.47 -4.11
C LEU A 33 -4.29 -0.83 -4.89
N PRO A 34 -3.26 -1.37 -4.21
CA PRO A 34 -1.96 -1.62 -4.83
C PRO A 34 -2.03 -2.57 -6.03
N GLY A 35 -1.18 -2.36 -7.04
CA GLY A 35 -1.24 -3.11 -8.30
C GLY A 35 -2.20 -2.51 -9.34
N PHE A 36 -2.62 -1.27 -9.11
CA PHE A 36 -3.33 -0.40 -10.05
C PHE A 36 -2.65 0.97 -10.03
N ASP A 37 -2.75 1.71 -11.13
CA ASP A 37 -2.20 3.06 -11.22
C ASP A 37 -2.94 4.04 -10.31
N ILE A 38 -2.28 5.15 -9.95
CA ILE A 38 -2.91 6.20 -9.14
C ILE A 38 -4.17 6.72 -9.85
N ASP A 39 -5.27 6.79 -9.10
CA ASP A 39 -6.59 7.23 -9.57
C ASP A 39 -7.16 6.42 -10.77
N GLU A 40 -6.64 5.22 -11.05
CA GLU A 40 -7.10 4.37 -12.16
C GLU A 40 -8.56 3.93 -11.98
N ILE A 41 -8.96 3.68 -10.74
CA ILE A 41 -10.27 3.13 -10.41
C ILE A 41 -11.15 4.27 -9.90
N SER A 42 -12.18 4.61 -10.67
CA SER A 42 -13.24 5.52 -10.20
C SER A 42 -14.51 4.74 -9.82
N ALA A 43 -15.16 5.14 -8.73
CA ALA A 43 -16.44 4.59 -8.27
C ALA A 43 -17.30 5.65 -7.58
N ARG A 44 -18.63 5.59 -7.73
CA ARG A 44 -19.59 6.44 -6.99
C ARG A 44 -19.94 5.85 -5.63
N SER A 45 -20.01 4.53 -5.55
CA SER A 45 -20.16 3.78 -4.31
C SER A 45 -19.23 2.58 -4.35
N PHE A 46 -18.73 2.15 -3.19
CA PHE A 46 -17.78 1.04 -3.17
C PHE A 46 -17.90 0.23 -1.89
N VAL A 47 -17.47 -1.03 -1.98
CA VAL A 47 -17.19 -1.89 -0.84
C VAL A 47 -15.75 -2.35 -0.96
N LYS A 48 -14.94 -2.08 0.07
CA LYS A 48 -13.55 -2.50 0.14
C LYS A 48 -13.32 -3.40 1.33
N SER A 49 -12.64 -4.52 1.12
CA SER A 49 -12.21 -5.44 2.17
C SER A 49 -10.74 -5.77 1.99
N VAL A 50 -9.96 -5.70 3.06
CA VAL A 50 -8.53 -6.04 3.05
C VAL A 50 -8.23 -6.97 4.21
N ALA A 51 -7.51 -8.05 3.91
CA ALA A 51 -6.95 -8.98 4.88
C ALA A 51 -5.43 -8.85 4.89
N GLU A 52 -4.83 -8.90 6.08
CA GLU A 52 -3.39 -8.76 6.27
C GLU A 52 -2.86 -9.87 7.18
N LEU A 53 -1.78 -10.51 6.73
CA LEU A 53 -1.00 -11.48 7.50
C LEU A 53 0.31 -10.82 7.94
N ASN A 54 0.42 -10.54 9.24
CA ASN A 54 1.65 -10.05 9.85
C ASN A 54 2.56 -11.19 10.28
N LEU A 55 3.79 -11.21 9.77
CA LEU A 55 4.78 -12.18 10.18
C LEU A 55 5.52 -11.71 11.44
N PRO A 56 6.00 -12.64 12.29
CA PRO A 56 6.79 -12.29 13.46
C PRO A 56 8.00 -11.43 13.10
N PRO A 57 8.27 -10.35 13.85
CA PRO A 57 9.39 -9.47 13.57
C PRO A 57 10.72 -10.18 13.83
N ILE A 58 11.65 -10.08 12.88
CA ILE A 58 13.02 -10.54 13.08
C ILE A 58 13.79 -9.38 13.71
N ARG A 59 14.28 -9.59 14.94
CA ARG A 59 15.05 -8.57 15.69
C ARG A 59 16.52 -8.89 15.65
N PHE A 60 17.33 -7.86 15.50
CA PHE A 60 18.77 -7.96 15.53
C PHE A 60 19.30 -7.22 16.76
N ALA A 61 20.43 -7.68 17.29
CA ALA A 61 21.16 -7.03 18.39
C ALA A 61 22.45 -6.33 17.92
N ASP A 62 23.07 -6.78 16.81
CA ASP A 62 24.41 -6.33 16.40
C ASP A 62 24.60 -6.14 14.88
N ILE A 63 23.54 -5.94 14.09
CA ILE A 63 23.68 -5.66 12.64
C ILE A 63 23.81 -4.15 12.40
N GLY A 64 25.04 -3.67 12.20
CA GLY A 64 25.29 -2.30 11.76
C GLY A 64 26.65 -1.73 12.18
N THR A 65 26.73 -0.41 12.16
CA THR A 65 27.82 0.39 12.74
C THR A 65 27.25 1.25 13.88
N PRO A 66 28.08 1.81 14.78
CA PRO A 66 27.61 2.74 15.80
C PRO A 66 26.82 3.95 15.26
N TYR A 67 26.97 4.26 13.97
CA TYR A 67 26.28 5.35 13.30
C TYR A 67 24.98 4.94 12.59
N VAL A 68 24.83 3.66 12.21
CA VAL A 68 23.65 3.12 11.51
C VAL A 68 23.43 1.68 11.97
N TYR A 69 22.31 1.44 12.65
CA TYR A 69 22.03 0.16 13.29
C TYR A 69 20.64 -0.37 12.90
N LEU A 70 20.58 -1.58 12.34
CA LEU A 70 19.32 -2.23 11.97
C LEU A 70 18.74 -2.96 13.19
N SER A 71 17.57 -2.52 13.65
CA SER A 71 16.92 -3.05 14.85
C SER A 71 16.00 -4.24 14.57
N SER A 72 15.21 -4.16 13.50
CA SER A 72 14.27 -5.21 13.15
C SER A 72 13.79 -5.13 11.70
N ILE A 73 13.39 -6.28 11.19
CA ILE A 73 12.65 -6.42 9.93
C ILE A 73 11.24 -6.90 10.28
N ARG A 74 10.24 -6.20 9.74
CA ARG A 74 8.84 -6.60 9.81
C ARG A 74 8.36 -6.89 8.41
N SER A 75 7.56 -7.93 8.24
CA SER A 75 6.99 -8.28 6.94
C SER A 75 5.51 -8.56 7.07
N ALA A 76 4.75 -8.13 6.07
CA ALA A 76 3.32 -8.37 5.97
C ALA A 76 2.98 -8.81 4.55
N ALA A 77 2.13 -9.82 4.44
CA ALA A 77 1.41 -10.12 3.20
C ALA A 77 -0.01 -9.58 3.32
N PHE A 78 -0.60 -9.11 2.24
CA PHE A 78 -1.98 -8.63 2.23
C PHE A 78 -2.69 -9.08 0.96
N GLY A 79 -4.02 -9.15 1.07
CA GLY A 79 -4.92 -9.34 -0.04
C GLY A 79 -6.16 -8.48 0.16
N GLY A 80 -6.73 -7.97 -0.92
CA GLY A 80 -7.89 -7.11 -0.87
C GLY A 80 -8.82 -7.30 -2.04
N VAL A 81 -10.08 -6.94 -1.82
CA VAL A 81 -11.14 -6.90 -2.84
C VAL A 81 -11.82 -5.54 -2.76
N LEU A 82 -12.06 -4.93 -3.92
CA LEU A 82 -12.81 -3.71 -4.12
C LEU A 82 -13.94 -3.98 -5.10
N GLU A 83 -15.18 -3.86 -4.63
CA GLU A 83 -16.36 -3.83 -5.49
C GLU A 83 -16.76 -2.37 -5.71
N ALA A 84 -16.57 -1.90 -6.94
CA ALA A 84 -16.95 -0.57 -7.39
C ALA A 84 -18.36 -0.59 -7.97
N ASP A 85 -19.18 0.41 -7.62
CA ASP A 85 -20.58 0.59 -8.03
C ASP A 85 -21.47 -0.66 -7.85
N PRO A 86 -21.49 -1.31 -6.66
CA PRO A 86 -22.26 -2.51 -6.42
C PRO A 86 -23.76 -2.31 -6.73
N GLY A 87 -24.34 -3.23 -7.49
CA GLY A 87 -25.74 -3.17 -7.92
C GLY A 87 -26.04 -2.22 -9.08
N MET A 88 -25.02 -1.59 -9.68
CA MET A 88 -25.15 -0.79 -10.91
C MET A 88 -24.68 -1.59 -12.13
N THR A 89 -25.03 -1.14 -13.34
CA THR A 89 -24.53 -1.74 -14.60
C THR A 89 -23.03 -1.51 -14.83
N THR A 90 -22.43 -0.58 -14.09
CA THR A 90 -21.00 -0.27 -14.08
C THR A 90 -20.23 -1.03 -12.99
N ALA A 91 -20.86 -2.02 -12.35
CA ALA A 91 -20.24 -2.78 -11.27
C ALA A 91 -18.95 -3.47 -11.73
N ARG A 92 -17.88 -3.31 -10.95
CA ARG A 92 -16.57 -3.95 -11.21
C ARG A 92 -16.00 -4.52 -9.93
N THR A 93 -15.47 -5.73 -10.00
CA THR A 93 -14.74 -6.36 -8.91
C THR A 93 -13.26 -6.36 -9.25
N LEU A 94 -12.47 -5.79 -8.35
CA LEU A 94 -11.02 -5.66 -8.47
C LEU A 94 -10.40 -6.28 -7.24
N GLU A 95 -9.31 -7.01 -7.44
CA GLU A 95 -8.60 -7.70 -6.38
C GLU A 95 -7.14 -7.24 -6.35
N THR A 96 -6.51 -7.34 -5.19
CA THR A 96 -5.09 -7.07 -5.04
C THR A 96 -4.47 -8.11 -4.12
N VAL A 97 -3.26 -8.52 -4.45
CA VAL A 97 -2.41 -9.30 -3.55
C VAL A 97 -1.02 -8.68 -3.51
N GLY A 98 -0.41 -8.65 -2.34
CA GLY A 98 0.90 -8.04 -2.20
C GLY A 98 1.62 -8.42 -0.93
N PHE A 99 2.86 -7.97 -0.84
CA PHE A 99 3.68 -8.08 0.35
C PHE A 99 4.47 -6.79 0.57
N GLN A 100 4.84 -6.56 1.82
CA GLN A 100 5.64 -5.42 2.23
C GLN A 100 6.64 -5.83 3.30
N VAL A 101 7.85 -5.28 3.21
CA VAL A 101 8.94 -5.46 4.16
C VAL A 101 9.39 -4.10 4.67
N ASP A 102 9.39 -3.95 5.99
CA ASP A 102 9.76 -2.73 6.70
C ASP A 102 11.07 -2.96 7.48
N PHE A 103 12.12 -2.26 7.08
CA PHE A 103 13.42 -2.23 7.73
C PHE A 103 13.46 -1.09 8.73
N ASN A 104 13.57 -1.41 10.02
CA ASN A 104 13.59 -0.41 11.09
C ASN A 104 15.03 -0.23 11.56
N PHE A 105 15.60 0.94 11.34
CA PHE A 105 16.98 1.25 11.69
C PHE A 105 17.08 2.59 12.40
N THR A 106 18.13 2.74 13.21
CA THR A 106 18.43 3.99 13.90
C THR A 106 19.70 4.56 13.32
N VAL A 107 19.69 5.86 13.03
CA VAL A 107 20.89 6.59 12.60
C VAL A 107 21.28 7.62 13.65
N ALA A 108 22.59 7.73 13.87
CA ALA A 108 23.19 8.65 14.83
C ALA A 108 22.58 8.57 16.25
N VAL A 109 22.38 9.73 16.91
CA VAL A 109 21.97 9.87 18.32
C VAL A 109 20.45 9.68 18.49
N HIS A 110 19.92 8.53 18.07
CA HIS A 110 18.51 8.12 18.20
C HIS A 110 17.53 8.70 17.17
N LEU A 111 17.86 8.73 15.87
CA LEU A 111 16.87 9.03 14.83
C LEU A 111 16.27 7.71 14.26
N PRO A 112 15.09 7.26 14.73
CA PRO A 112 14.48 6.05 14.21
C PRO A 112 13.92 6.30 12.81
N MET A 113 14.28 5.42 11.89
CA MET A 113 13.83 5.45 10.51
C MET A 113 13.27 4.09 10.10
N THR A 114 12.32 4.13 9.17
CA THR A 114 11.75 2.94 8.57
C THR A 114 11.88 3.05 7.05
N PHE A 115 12.66 2.16 6.45
CA PHE A 115 12.66 2.00 5.00
C PHE A 115 11.75 0.83 4.65
N SER A 116 10.81 1.04 3.73
CA SER A 116 9.79 0.07 3.37
C SER A 116 9.83 -0.20 1.88
N VAL A 117 9.74 -1.48 1.55
CA VAL A 117 9.64 -1.96 0.17
C VAL A 117 8.40 -2.83 0.06
N GLY A 118 7.57 -2.56 -0.94
CA GLY A 118 6.35 -3.31 -1.22
C GLY A 118 6.29 -3.79 -2.66
N TYR A 119 5.52 -4.85 -2.88
CA TYR A 119 5.14 -5.32 -4.20
C TYR A 119 3.68 -5.74 -4.15
N ALA A 120 2.93 -5.41 -5.20
CA ALA A 120 1.56 -5.85 -5.36
C ALA A 120 1.22 -6.15 -6.81
N HIS A 121 0.22 -6.98 -6.98
CA HIS A 121 -0.38 -7.30 -8.26
C HIS A 121 -1.90 -7.14 -8.14
N GLY A 122 -2.48 -6.34 -9.02
CA GLY A 122 -3.93 -6.16 -9.13
C GLY A 122 -4.54 -7.20 -10.08
N PHE A 123 -5.80 -7.56 -9.90
CA PHE A 123 -6.55 -8.40 -10.83
C PHE A 123 -7.96 -7.81 -11.06
N GLY A 124 -8.51 -7.99 -12.26
CA GLY A 124 -9.89 -7.60 -12.59
C GLY A 124 -10.01 -6.78 -13.89
N ASP A 125 -11.25 -6.50 -14.29
CA ASP A 125 -11.60 -5.80 -15.54
C ASP A 125 -11.43 -4.27 -15.40
N GLY A 126 -10.19 -3.84 -15.19
CA GLY A 126 -9.74 -2.44 -15.28
C GLY A 126 -9.39 -2.03 -16.72
N ILE A 127 -9.32 -0.73 -16.98
CA ILE A 127 -8.78 -0.21 -18.24
C ILE A 127 -7.26 -0.34 -18.17
N GLY A 128 -6.73 -1.54 -18.45
CA GLY A 128 -5.29 -1.81 -18.37
C GLY A 128 -4.93 -3.25 -18.07
N GLY A 129 -5.82 -3.98 -17.37
CA GLY A 129 -5.56 -5.34 -16.89
C GLY A 129 -4.53 -5.34 -15.77
N GLY A 130 -4.75 -6.16 -14.73
CA GLY A 130 -3.93 -6.25 -13.52
C GLY A 130 -2.44 -5.86 -13.66
N HIS A 131 -2.03 -4.80 -12.96
CA HIS A 131 -0.68 -4.24 -13.07
C HIS A 131 0.19 -4.66 -11.88
N GLU A 132 1.48 -4.86 -12.15
CA GLU A 132 2.48 -5.04 -11.11
C GLU A 132 2.92 -3.66 -10.60
N GLU A 133 2.94 -3.48 -9.29
CA GLU A 133 3.39 -2.23 -8.67
C GLU A 133 4.46 -2.52 -7.62
N ILE A 134 5.52 -1.72 -7.62
CA ILE A 134 6.56 -1.72 -6.60
C ILE A 134 6.44 -0.45 -5.78
N MET A 135 6.60 -0.57 -4.47
CA MET A 135 6.71 0.54 -3.54
C MET A 135 8.10 0.59 -2.92
N ALA A 136 8.64 1.80 -2.80
CA ALA A 136 9.78 2.10 -1.97
C ALA A 136 9.52 3.43 -1.24
N SER A 137 9.62 3.42 0.09
CA SER A 137 9.36 4.60 0.92
C SER A 137 10.34 4.67 2.08
N LEU A 138 10.80 5.88 2.38
CA LEU A 138 11.60 6.16 3.57
C LEU A 138 10.80 7.06 4.52
N LYS A 139 10.52 6.53 5.70
CA LYS A 139 9.94 7.28 6.81
C LYS A 139 11.01 7.72 7.79
N ILE A 140 10.99 9.01 8.11
CA ILE A 140 11.81 9.64 9.14
C ILE A 140 10.87 10.09 10.26
N LEU A 141 11.18 9.72 11.50
CA LEU A 141 10.41 10.08 12.70
C LEU A 141 10.96 11.32 13.40
#